data_AF-A0A1H8DBX0-F1
#
_entry.id   AF-A0A1H8DBX0-F1
#
_cell.length_a   1.000
_cell.length_b   1.000
_cell.length_c   1.000
_cell.angle_alpha   90.00
_cell.angle_beta   90.00
_cell.angle_gamma   90.00
#
_symmetry.space_group_name_H-M   'P 1'
#
loop_
_entity.id
_entity.type
_entity.pdbx_description
1 polymer ?
#
loop_
_entity_poly.entity_id
_entity_poly.type
_entity_poly.pdbx_seq_one_letter_code
_entity_poly.pdbx_strand_id
1 'polypeptide(L)'
;MGVGSYLIRLVSPQDHWIWPFGIIPLPMEPAHYLQYVMMFVVGILASRFHWLERISKATGILSLLIGCLLALGIYLRDGGEWNNFVAQWFGIYESLLCVFICFGLLWLFREYGNWNNKFWQWCAAQAYGAYIFHLLLMIALQNAVDGIWMGAFGKFMFIGIASTIASFGLTWLLRMIPGVKKVL
;
A
#
# COMPACT_ATOMS: atom_id res chain seq x y z
N MET A 1 11.06 10.99 8.38
CA MET A 1 9.72 10.76 7.80
C MET A 1 8.65 11.43 8.67
N GLY A 2 8.39 10.97 9.90
CA GLY A 2 7.26 11.45 10.71
C GLY A 2 7.19 12.95 11.01
N VAL A 3 8.33 13.59 11.34
CA VAL A 3 8.37 15.05 11.56
C VAL A 3 8.09 15.83 10.27
N GLY A 4 8.62 15.37 9.14
CA GLY A 4 8.38 16.01 7.84
C GLY A 4 6.93 15.84 7.37
N SER A 5 6.36 14.64 7.55
CA SER A 5 4.93 14.40 7.27
C SER A 5 4.03 15.25 8.16
N TYR A 6 4.39 15.44 9.44
CA TYR A 6 3.67 16.34 10.35
C TYR A 6 3.69 17.80 9.85
N LEU A 7 4.85 18.31 9.44
CA LEU A 7 4.97 19.68 8.92
C LEU A 7 4.18 19.89 7.62
N ILE A 8 4.20 18.92 6.70
CA ILE A 8 3.44 19.00 5.44
C ILE A 8 1.93 19.01 5.74
N ARG A 9 1.49 18.26 6.74
CA ARG A 9 0.07 18.20 7.15
C ARG A 9 -0.47 19.48 7.74
N LEU A 10 0.40 20.39 8.22
CA LEU A 10 -0.01 21.74 8.61
C LEU A 10 -0.50 22.58 7.42
N VAL A 11 -0.01 22.27 6.21
CA VAL A 11 -0.31 23.01 4.98
C VAL A 11 -1.32 22.26 4.11
N SER A 12 -1.18 20.94 3.99
CA SER A 12 -2.08 20.07 3.24
C SER A 12 -2.58 18.95 4.16
N PRO A 13 -3.80 19.07 4.71
CA PRO A 13 -4.41 18.04 5.53
C PRO A 13 -4.48 16.69 4.79
N GLN A 14 -4.63 15.61 5.57
CA GLN A 14 -4.92 14.30 4.99
C GLN A 14 -6.29 14.30 4.32
N ASP A 15 -6.45 13.44 3.32
CA ASP A 15 -7.60 13.39 2.40
C ASP A 15 -7.72 14.62 1.48
N HIS A 16 -6.69 15.48 1.42
CA HIS A 16 -6.60 16.53 0.42
C HIS A 16 -5.93 16.01 -0.85
N TRP A 17 -6.76 15.58 -1.79
CA TRP A 17 -6.33 15.07 -3.08
C TRP A 17 -6.22 16.19 -4.10
N ILE A 18 -5.02 16.35 -4.67
CA ILE A 18 -4.78 17.25 -5.79
C ILE A 18 -4.71 16.48 -7.11
N TRP A 19 -5.15 17.14 -8.17
CA TRP A 19 -5.12 16.62 -9.54
C TRP A 19 -4.07 17.36 -10.37
N PRO A 20 -2.77 17.12 -10.13
CA PRO A 20 -1.71 17.95 -10.70
C PRO A 20 -1.67 17.93 -12.23
N PHE A 21 -2.20 16.88 -12.86
CA PHE A 21 -2.18 16.72 -14.32
C PHE A 21 -3.54 16.88 -15.00
N GLY A 22 -4.64 17.08 -14.24
CA GLY A 22 -6.01 17.34 -14.73
C GLY A 22 -6.66 16.26 -15.64
N ILE A 23 -5.86 15.37 -16.23
CA ILE A 23 -6.23 14.45 -17.32
C ILE A 23 -5.98 13.00 -16.90
N ILE A 24 -4.96 12.75 -16.07
CA ILE A 24 -4.65 11.41 -15.57
C ILE A 24 -5.36 11.25 -14.22
N PRO A 25 -6.13 10.17 -14.02
CA PRO A 25 -6.75 9.85 -12.74
C PRO A 25 -5.70 9.34 -11.72
N LEU A 26 -4.61 10.08 -11.53
CA LEU A 26 -3.61 9.87 -10.47
C LEU A 26 -3.83 10.97 -9.42
N PRO A 27 -4.80 10.80 -8.52
CA PRO A 27 -4.96 11.72 -7.41
C PRO A 27 -3.71 11.62 -6.54
N MET A 28 -3.06 12.75 -6.31
CA MET A 28 -1.87 12.82 -5.46
C MET A 28 -2.26 13.38 -4.11
N GLU A 29 -1.83 12.71 -3.05
CA GLU A 29 -1.95 13.22 -1.68
C GLU A 29 -0.59 13.75 -1.21
N PRO A 30 -0.40 15.09 -1.14
CA PRO A 30 0.89 15.68 -0.78
C PRO A 30 1.38 15.25 0.61
N ALA A 31 0.44 14.95 1.52
CA ALA A 31 0.71 14.54 2.90
C ALA A 31 1.54 13.25 3.03
N HIS A 32 1.53 12.37 2.01
CA HIS A 32 2.28 11.11 2.02
C HIS A 32 3.50 11.13 1.09
N TYR A 33 3.65 12.15 0.25
CA TYR A 33 4.70 12.19 -0.77
C TYR A 33 6.12 12.08 -0.17
N LEU A 34 6.39 12.84 0.89
CA LEU A 34 7.69 12.80 1.56
C LEU A 34 8.02 11.40 2.11
N GLN A 35 7.01 10.72 2.66
CA GLN A 35 7.16 9.37 3.18
C GLN A 35 7.50 8.39 2.05
N TYR A 36 6.85 8.49 0.90
CA TYR A 36 7.17 7.64 -0.25
C TYR A 36 8.59 7.88 -0.78
N VAL A 37 9.00 9.13 -0.95
CA VAL A 37 10.36 9.47 -1.40
C VAL A 37 11.40 8.93 -0.44
N MET A 38 11.21 9.14 0.87
CA MET A 38 12.14 8.64 1.87
C MET A 38 12.18 7.10 1.91
N MET A 39 11.04 6.42 1.79
CA MET A 39 10.99 4.95 1.72
C MET A 39 11.69 4.41 0.49
N PHE A 40 11.54 5.08 -0.65
CA PHE A 40 12.24 4.73 -1.87
C PHE A 40 13.76 4.85 -1.72
N VAL A 41 14.25 5.95 -1.15
CA VAL A 41 15.67 6.13 -0.85
C VAL A 41 16.18 5.08 0.13
N VAL A 42 15.44 4.80 1.20
CA VAL A 42 15.78 3.72 2.16
C VAL A 42 15.82 2.37 1.46
N GLY A 43 14.91 2.09 0.53
CA GLY A 43 14.92 0.88 -0.29
C GLY A 43 16.20 0.75 -1.13
N ILE A 44 16.64 1.83 -1.78
CA ILE A 44 17.91 1.87 -2.54
C ILE A 44 19.11 1.60 -1.63
N LEU A 45 19.13 2.20 -0.44
CA LEU A 45 20.20 1.95 0.53
C LEU A 45 20.17 0.49 1.02
N ALA A 46 18.98 -0.02 1.34
CA ALA A 46 18.79 -1.40 1.78
C ALA A 46 19.25 -2.42 0.73
N SER A 47 19.02 -2.15 -0.56
CA SER A 47 19.53 -3.01 -1.63
C SER A 47 21.05 -2.94 -1.77
N ARG A 48 21.65 -1.74 -1.65
CA ARG A 48 23.11 -1.57 -1.78
C ARG A 48 23.90 -2.22 -0.65
N PHE A 49 23.35 -2.19 0.56
CA PHE A 49 24.00 -2.77 1.74
C PHE A 49 23.54 -4.20 2.06
N HIS A 50 22.74 -4.81 1.19
CA HIS A 50 22.17 -6.14 1.38
C HIS A 50 21.49 -6.30 2.75
N TRP A 51 20.81 -5.24 3.22
CA TRP A 51 20.18 -5.24 4.55
C TRP A 51 19.21 -6.39 4.67
N LEU A 52 18.38 -6.61 3.63
CA LEU A 52 17.41 -7.69 3.60
C LEU A 52 18.02 -9.09 3.70
N GLU A 53 19.27 -9.32 3.28
CA GLU A 53 19.94 -10.62 3.42
C GLU A 53 20.48 -10.82 4.84
N ARG A 54 20.89 -9.73 5.49
CA ARG A 54 21.51 -9.75 6.82
C ARG A 54 20.51 -9.66 7.99
N ILE A 55 19.21 -9.59 7.71
CA ILE A 55 18.18 -9.53 8.77
C ILE A 55 18.20 -10.81 9.60
N SER A 56 18.42 -10.64 10.90
CA SER A 56 18.25 -11.71 11.89
C SER A 56 16.77 -12.03 12.08
N LYS A 57 16.48 -13.31 12.39
CA LYS A 57 15.12 -13.77 12.69
C LYS A 57 14.45 -12.95 13.81
N ALA A 58 15.20 -12.61 14.85
CA ALA A 58 14.68 -11.82 15.97
C ALA A 58 14.24 -10.42 15.54
N THR A 59 15.05 -9.72 14.74
CA THR A 59 14.73 -8.38 14.23
C THR A 59 13.52 -8.41 13.29
N GLY A 60 13.44 -9.43 12.42
CA GLY A 60 12.32 -9.63 11.52
C GLY A 60 10.99 -9.84 12.26
N ILE A 61 10.97 -10.77 13.22
CA ILE A 61 9.78 -11.04 14.05
C ILE A 61 9.41 -9.79 14.86
N LEU A 62 10.37 -9.15 15.52
CA LEU A 62 10.11 -7.96 16.34
C LEU A 62 9.52 -6.82 15.51
N SER A 63 10.08 -6.56 14.32
CA SER A 63 9.53 -5.53 13.42
C SER A 63 8.12 -5.85 12.95
N LEU A 64 7.83 -7.11 12.60
CA LEU A 64 6.48 -7.53 12.24
C LEU A 64 5.49 -7.41 13.41
N LEU A 65 5.90 -7.82 14.61
CA LEU A 65 5.07 -7.70 15.82
C LEU A 65 4.77 -6.23 16.14
N ILE A 66 5.78 -5.35 16.12
CA ILE A 66 5.59 -3.92 16.33
C ILE A 66 4.66 -3.35 15.26
N GLY A 67 4.87 -3.69 13.98
CA GLY A 67 4.00 -3.27 12.89
C GLY A 67 2.54 -3.72 13.09
N CYS A 68 2.32 -4.97 13.47
CA CYS A 68 0.98 -5.50 13.75
C CYS A 68 0.33 -4.85 14.97
N LEU A 69 1.09 -4.59 16.04
CA LEU A 69 0.60 -3.90 17.24
C LEU A 69 0.20 -2.46 16.92
N LEU A 70 1.00 -1.75 16.13
CA LEU A 70 0.66 -0.40 15.66
C LEU A 70 -0.57 -0.42 14.73
N ALA A 71 -0.71 -1.44 13.88
CA ALA A 71 -1.90 -1.58 13.04
C ALA A 71 -3.16 -1.82 13.90
N LEU A 72 -3.08 -2.71 14.89
CA LEU A 72 -4.14 -2.95 15.86
C LEU A 72 -4.52 -1.67 16.62
N GLY A 73 -3.53 -0.87 17.03
CA GLY A 73 -3.78 0.41 17.69
C GLY A 73 -4.59 1.39 16.85
N ILE A 74 -4.53 1.31 15.51
CA ILE A 74 -5.41 2.11 14.63
C ILE A 74 -6.83 1.55 14.60
N TYR A 75 -6.98 0.22 14.51
CA TYR A 75 -8.31 -0.41 14.46
C TYR A 75 -9.07 -0.35 15.79
N LEU A 76 -8.35 -0.27 16.92
CA LEU A 76 -8.92 -0.16 18.26
C LEU A 76 -9.25 1.28 18.66
N ARG A 77 -9.26 2.24 17.72
CA ARG A 77 -9.66 3.62 18.00
C ARG A 77 -11.17 3.67 18.25
N ASP A 78 -11.55 3.96 19.49
CA ASP A 78 -12.93 4.03 19.97
C ASP A 78 -13.41 5.46 20.26
N GLY A 79 -12.58 6.47 19.95
CA GLY A 79 -12.86 7.88 20.25
C GLY A 79 -12.45 8.33 21.66
N GLY A 80 -11.85 7.46 22.49
CA GLY A 80 -11.34 7.82 23.81
C GLY A 80 -9.97 8.50 23.80
N GLU A 81 -9.31 8.54 24.97
CA GLU A 81 -7.98 9.14 25.17
C GLU A 81 -6.93 8.60 24.18
N TRP A 82 -7.00 7.31 23.84
CA TRP A 82 -6.13 6.69 22.86
C TRP A 82 -6.25 7.31 21.46
N ASN A 83 -7.48 7.66 21.06
CA ASN A 83 -7.73 8.32 19.78
C ASN A 83 -7.07 9.71 19.73
N ASN A 84 -7.14 10.46 20.82
CA ASN A 84 -6.52 11.79 20.93
C ASN A 84 -4.99 11.70 20.85
N PHE A 85 -4.40 10.73 21.56
CA PHE A 85 -2.95 10.49 21.50
C PHE A 85 -2.49 10.14 20.07
N VAL A 86 -3.17 9.19 19.43
CA VAL A 86 -2.85 8.78 18.06
C VAL A 86 -3.06 9.93 17.07
N ALA A 87 -4.13 10.73 17.23
CA ALA A 87 -4.40 11.87 16.36
C ALA A 87 -3.33 12.97 16.50
N GLN A 88 -2.90 13.29 17.72
CA GLN A 88 -1.87 14.29 17.97
C GLN A 88 -0.51 13.88 17.36
N TRP A 89 -0.15 12.60 17.46
CA TRP A 89 1.14 12.08 16.99
C TRP A 89 1.04 11.31 15.68
N PHE A 90 -0.02 11.53 14.92
CA PHE A 90 -0.40 10.66 13.81
C PHE A 90 0.69 10.52 12.74
N GLY A 91 1.38 11.60 12.39
CA GLY A 91 2.47 11.55 11.41
C GLY A 91 3.66 10.68 11.85
N ILE A 92 3.99 10.67 13.14
CA ILE A 92 5.04 9.80 13.69
C ILE A 92 4.53 8.36 13.77
N TYR A 93 3.31 8.18 14.28
CA TYR A 93 2.68 6.88 14.43
C TYR A 93 2.60 6.13 13.10
N GLU A 94 2.09 6.79 12.06
CA GLU A 94 1.96 6.23 10.72
C GLU A 94 3.32 5.95 10.07
N SER A 95 4.31 6.84 10.27
CA SER A 95 5.66 6.59 9.76
C SER A 95 6.31 5.36 10.40
N LEU A 96 6.16 5.19 11.72
CA LEU A 96 6.67 4.01 12.43
C LEU A 96 5.94 2.75 11.96
N LEU A 97 4.61 2.80 11.90
CA LEU A 97 3.79 1.71 11.37
C LEU A 97 4.30 1.29 10.00
N CYS A 98 4.47 2.24 9.09
CA CYS A 98 4.93 1.99 7.73
C CYS A 98 6.31 1.33 7.69
N VAL A 99 7.29 1.84 8.45
CA VAL A 99 8.64 1.24 8.50
C VAL A 99 8.57 -0.20 9.03
N PHE A 100 7.95 -0.40 10.19
CA PHE A 100 7.95 -1.69 10.87
C PHE A 100 7.15 -2.75 10.11
N ILE A 101 5.98 -2.38 9.58
CA ILE A 101 5.14 -3.30 8.82
C ILE A 101 5.83 -3.69 7.50
N CYS A 102 6.34 -2.72 6.73
CA CYS A 102 7.02 -3.00 5.46
C CYS A 102 8.27 -3.88 5.69
N PHE A 103 9.09 -3.56 6.68
CA PHE A 103 10.30 -4.34 6.99
C PHE A 103 9.96 -5.75 7.48
N GLY A 104 8.97 -5.87 8.38
CA GLY A 104 8.50 -7.16 8.90
C GLY A 104 7.90 -8.06 7.81
N LEU A 105 7.10 -7.50 6.90
CA LEU A 105 6.54 -8.23 5.76
C LEU A 105 7.63 -8.68 4.77
N LEU A 106 8.61 -7.83 4.46
CA LEU A 106 9.74 -8.21 3.61
C LEU A 106 10.50 -9.40 4.20
N TRP A 107 10.76 -9.38 5.51
CA TRP A 107 11.36 -10.51 6.20
C TRP A 107 10.47 -11.76 6.15
N LEU A 108 9.16 -11.63 6.42
CA LEU A 108 8.21 -12.73 6.40
C LEU A 108 8.15 -13.43 5.03
N PHE A 109 8.02 -12.64 3.95
CA PHE A 109 7.98 -13.18 2.59
C PHE A 109 9.31 -13.77 2.15
N ARG A 110 10.44 -13.22 2.61
CA ARG A 110 11.78 -13.80 2.38
C ARG A 110 11.90 -15.19 3.00
N GLU A 111 11.46 -15.34 4.25
CA GLU A 111 11.67 -16.57 5.03
C GLU A 111 10.64 -17.67 4.70
N TYR A 112 9.38 -17.29 4.51
CA TYR A 112 8.26 -18.24 4.37
C TYR A 112 7.55 -18.16 3.03
N GLY A 113 7.69 -17.05 2.29
CA GLY A 113 6.92 -16.74 1.08
C GLY A 113 7.64 -17.01 -0.23
N ASN A 114 8.83 -17.61 -0.23
CA ASN A 114 9.59 -17.94 -1.44
C ASN A 114 9.03 -19.18 -2.16
N TRP A 115 7.73 -19.15 -2.48
CA TRP A 115 7.04 -20.24 -3.16
C TRP A 115 7.22 -20.14 -4.67
N ASN A 116 7.89 -21.14 -5.25
CA ASN A 116 8.20 -21.16 -6.68
C ASN A 116 7.09 -21.75 -7.57
N ASN A 117 5.82 -21.57 -7.20
CA ASN A 117 4.70 -22.16 -7.95
C ASN A 117 4.37 -21.34 -9.20
N LYS A 118 3.94 -22.03 -10.27
CA LYS A 118 3.54 -21.42 -11.56
C LYS A 118 2.49 -20.31 -11.39
N PHE A 119 1.57 -20.48 -10.43
CA PHE A 119 0.57 -19.47 -10.10
C PHE A 119 1.19 -18.18 -9.56
N TRP A 120 2.12 -18.27 -8.60
CA TRP A 120 2.77 -17.08 -8.02
C TRP A 120 3.68 -16.37 -9.03
N GLN A 121 4.35 -17.12 -9.91
CA GLN A 121 5.10 -16.54 -11.03
C GLN A 121 4.18 -15.80 -12.01
N TRP A 122 3.00 -16.37 -12.32
CA TRP A 122 1.99 -15.72 -13.14
C TRP A 122 1.51 -14.43 -12.47
N CYS A 123 1.16 -14.45 -11.17
CA CYS A 123 0.76 -13.25 -10.45
C CYS A 123 1.87 -12.19 -10.45
N ALA A 124 3.11 -12.58 -10.12
CA ALA A 124 4.25 -11.66 -10.07
C ALA A 124 4.48 -10.95 -11.41
N ALA A 125 4.32 -11.66 -12.52
CA ALA A 125 4.52 -11.09 -13.84
C ALA A 125 3.41 -10.08 -14.23
N GLN A 126 2.25 -10.11 -13.56
CA GLN A 126 1.12 -9.20 -13.82
C GLN A 126 1.01 -8.08 -12.77
N ALA A 127 1.78 -8.16 -11.68
CA ALA A 127 1.62 -7.27 -10.53
C ALA A 127 1.77 -5.78 -10.89
N TYR A 128 2.70 -5.44 -11.79
CA TYR A 128 2.91 -4.05 -12.21
C TYR A 128 1.72 -3.48 -12.98
N GLY A 129 1.19 -4.21 -13.97
CA GLY A 129 -0.01 -3.76 -14.69
C GLY A 129 -1.24 -3.77 -13.81
N ALA A 130 -1.39 -4.76 -12.92
CA ALA A 130 -2.50 -4.81 -11.98
C ALA A 130 -2.48 -3.57 -11.06
N TYR A 131 -1.30 -3.15 -10.59
CA TYR A 131 -1.13 -1.91 -9.83
C TYR A 131 -1.51 -0.65 -10.62
N ILE A 132 -1.38 -0.61 -11.94
CA ILE A 132 -1.84 0.55 -12.74
C ILE A 132 -3.36 0.50 -12.92
N PHE A 133 -3.89 -0.65 -13.31
CA PHE A 133 -5.30 -0.77 -13.70
C PHE A 133 -6.26 -0.88 -12.51
N HIS A 134 -5.81 -1.33 -11.33
CA HIS A 134 -6.71 -1.52 -10.19
C HIS A 134 -7.41 -0.24 -9.77
N LEU A 135 -6.74 0.91 -9.81
CA LEU A 135 -7.35 2.18 -9.42
C LEU A 135 -8.52 2.54 -10.36
N LEU A 136 -8.29 2.43 -11.68
CA LEU A 136 -9.30 2.70 -12.69
C LEU A 136 -10.50 1.76 -12.56
N LEU A 137 -10.22 0.47 -12.42
CA LEU A 137 -11.26 -0.55 -12.28
C LEU A 137 -12.03 -0.39 -10.98
N MET A 138 -11.36 -0.07 -9.87
CA MET A 138 -11.99 0.19 -8.58
C MET A 138 -12.95 1.38 -8.66
N ILE A 139 -12.54 2.50 -9.25
CA ILE A 139 -13.40 3.69 -9.42
C ILE A 139 -14.61 3.36 -10.30
N ALA A 140 -14.40 2.65 -11.42
CA ALA A 140 -15.49 2.26 -12.31
C ALA A 140 -16.50 1.33 -11.61
N LEU A 141 -16.01 0.34 -10.85
CA LEU A 141 -16.86 -0.60 -10.12
C LEU A 141 -17.60 0.08 -8.96
N GLN A 142 -16.96 1.00 -8.25
CA GLN A 142 -17.58 1.79 -7.19
C GLN A 142 -18.76 2.60 -7.73
N ASN A 143 -18.58 3.31 -8.84
CA ASN A 143 -19.65 4.06 -9.47
C ASN A 143 -20.78 3.15 -9.99
N ALA A 144 -20.45 1.97 -10.52
CA ALA A 144 -21.46 1.02 -11.01
C ALA A 144 -22.30 0.39 -9.88
N VAL A 145 -21.70 0.18 -8.71
CA VAL A 145 -22.33 -0.47 -7.54
C VAL A 145 -22.91 0.56 -6.56
N ASP A 146 -22.79 1.85 -6.84
CA ASP A 146 -23.23 2.91 -5.93
C ASP A 146 -24.74 2.81 -5.63
N GLY A 147 -25.55 2.60 -6.67
CA GLY A 147 -27.00 2.43 -6.55
C GLY A 147 -27.48 1.09 -5.95
N ILE A 148 -26.58 0.13 -5.71
CA ILE A 148 -26.96 -1.17 -5.16
C ILE A 148 -27.03 -1.07 -3.64
N TRP A 149 -28.16 -1.50 -3.05
CA TRP A 149 -28.31 -1.56 -1.60
C TRP A 149 -27.54 -2.75 -1.03
N MET A 150 -26.30 -2.48 -0.63
CA MET A 150 -25.38 -3.45 -0.01
C MET A 150 -24.66 -2.72 1.12
N GLY A 151 -24.52 -3.38 2.29
CA GLY A 151 -23.83 -2.77 3.43
C GLY A 151 -22.39 -2.38 3.11
N ALA A 152 -21.84 -1.38 3.82
CA ALA A 152 -20.51 -0.83 3.54
C ALA A 152 -19.41 -1.90 3.48
N PHE A 153 -19.44 -2.85 4.42
CA PHE A 153 -18.50 -3.97 4.45
C PHE A 153 -18.67 -4.93 3.24
N GLY A 154 -19.91 -5.19 2.83
CA GLY A 154 -20.22 -6.02 1.67
C GLY A 154 -19.72 -5.39 0.38
N LYS A 155 -19.97 -4.08 0.20
CA LYS A 155 -19.43 -3.32 -0.95
C LYS A 155 -17.91 -3.33 -0.94
N PHE A 156 -17.27 -3.12 0.21
CA PHE A 156 -15.82 -3.17 0.34
C PHE A 156 -15.22 -4.51 -0.09
N MET A 157 -15.76 -5.63 0.42
CA MET A 157 -15.31 -6.97 0.05
C MET A 157 -15.56 -7.27 -1.43
N PHE A 158 -16.75 -6.96 -1.94
CA PHE A 158 -17.10 -7.21 -3.33
C PHE A 158 -16.19 -6.43 -4.28
N ILE A 159 -16.07 -5.11 -4.08
CA ILE A 159 -15.27 -4.24 -4.93
C ILE A 159 -13.79 -4.60 -4.82
N GLY A 160 -13.28 -4.90 -3.63
CA GLY A 160 -11.88 -5.27 -3.45
C GLY A 160 -11.52 -6.57 -4.19
N ILE A 161 -12.35 -7.61 -4.05
CA ILE A 161 -12.12 -8.90 -4.72
C ILE A 161 -12.29 -8.76 -6.24
N ALA A 162 -13.39 -8.16 -6.68
CA ALA A 162 -13.69 -8.01 -8.10
C ALA A 162 -12.67 -7.14 -8.82
N SER A 163 -12.27 -6.00 -8.24
CA SER A 163 -11.25 -5.13 -8.83
C SER A 163 -9.89 -5.83 -8.89
N THR A 164 -9.50 -6.58 -7.86
CA THR A 164 -8.25 -7.35 -7.87
C THR A 164 -8.25 -8.39 -8.98
N ILE A 165 -9.26 -9.25 -9.05
CA ILE A 165 -9.36 -10.30 -10.08
C ILE A 165 -9.38 -9.68 -11.48
N ALA A 166 -10.19 -8.63 -11.68
CA ALA A 166 -10.28 -7.93 -12.95
C ALA A 166 -8.93 -7.29 -13.34
N SER A 167 -8.17 -6.76 -12.39
CA SER A 167 -6.87 -6.13 -12.65
C SER A 167 -5.82 -7.13 -13.13
N PHE A 168 -5.74 -8.30 -12.49
CA PHE A 168 -4.85 -9.38 -12.91
C PHE A 168 -5.27 -9.95 -14.27
N GLY A 169 -6.57 -10.16 -14.48
CA GLY A 169 -7.13 -10.65 -15.74
C GLY A 169 -6.90 -9.67 -16.91
N LEU A 170 -7.19 -8.39 -16.72
CA LEU A 170 -6.97 -7.34 -17.71
C LEU A 170 -5.50 -7.21 -18.06
N THR A 171 -4.62 -7.19 -17.06
CA THR A 171 -3.18 -7.12 -17.30
C THR A 171 -2.68 -8.34 -18.07
N TRP A 172 -3.16 -9.53 -17.73
CA TRP A 172 -2.82 -10.75 -18.47
C TRP A 172 -3.22 -10.66 -19.94
N LEU A 173 -4.45 -10.21 -20.24
CA LEU A 173 -4.93 -10.00 -21.62
C LEU A 173 -4.08 -8.96 -22.36
N LEU A 174 -3.77 -7.83 -21.72
CA LEU A 174 -2.97 -6.77 -22.32
C LEU A 174 -1.54 -7.22 -22.61
N ARG A 175 -0.94 -8.06 -21.76
CA ARG A 175 0.40 -8.63 -21.98
C ARG A 175 0.45 -9.67 -23.10
N MET A 176 -0.68 -10.12 -23.64
CA MET A 176 -0.71 -10.91 -24.88
C MET A 176 -0.34 -10.07 -26.10
N ILE A 177 -0.47 -8.74 -26.02
CA ILE A 177 -0.09 -7.83 -27.09
C ILE A 177 1.43 -7.59 -27.02
N PRO A 178 2.19 -7.89 -28.10
CA PRO A 178 3.66 -7.90 -28.07
C PRO A 178 4.30 -6.54 -27.78
N GLY A 179 3.61 -5.43 -28.09
CA GLY A 179 4.07 -4.07 -27.75
C GLY A 179 3.91 -3.73 -26.27
N VAL A 180 2.81 -4.16 -25.65
CA VAL A 180 2.48 -3.84 -24.25
C VAL A 180 3.30 -4.67 -23.28
N LYS A 181 3.63 -5.92 -23.64
CA LYS A 181 4.50 -6.81 -22.86
C LYS A 181 5.90 -6.24 -22.57
N LYS A 182 6.38 -5.30 -23.39
CA LYS A 182 7.69 -4.65 -23.15
C LYS A 182 7.62 -3.56 -22.08
N VAL A 183 6.43 -3.04 -21.79
CA VAL A 183 6.18 -1.95 -20.84
C VAL A 183 5.59 -2.48 -19.53
N LEU A 184 4.81 -3.58 -19.58
CA LEU A 184 4.14 -4.24 -18.45
C LEU A 184 4.75 -5.60 -18.10
#